data_AF-A0A1F8L4Q2-F1
#
_entry.id   AF-A0A1F8L4Q2-F1
#
_cell.length_a   1.000
_cell.length_b   1.000
_cell.length_c   1.000
_cell.angle_alpha   90.00
_cell.angle_beta   90.00
_cell.angle_gamma   90.00
#
_symmetry.space_group_name_H-M   'P 1'
#
loop_
_entity.id
_entity.type
_entity.pdbx_description
1 polymer ?
#
loop_
_entity_poly.entity_id
_entity_poly.type
_entity_poly.pdbx_seq_one_letter_code
_entity_poly.pdbx_strand_id
1 'polypeptide(L)'
;MAHHLSPEEKKILKLVEKVITDDATRKTWEEEIQTNGLTEETAESIRKALSTVPEGEQETAEMGRGRLLIEFTTLVKRWRFTYQAKNFGRR
;
A
#
# COMPACT_ATOMS: atom_id res chain seq x y z
N MET A 1 -1.79 5.77 20.81
CA MET A 1 -1.60 7.09 20.19
C MET A 1 -1.63 6.86 18.69
N ALA A 2 -2.46 7.56 17.92
CA ALA A 2 -2.54 7.36 16.48
C ALA A 2 -1.23 7.80 15.82
N HIS A 3 -0.65 6.96 14.96
CA HIS A 3 0.53 7.33 14.20
C HIS A 3 0.20 8.50 13.26
N HIS A 4 1.03 9.54 13.26
CA HIS A 4 0.85 10.65 12.32
C HIS A 4 1.26 10.22 10.91
N LEU A 5 0.26 9.84 10.10
CA LEU A 5 0.47 9.40 8.73
C LEU A 5 1.15 10.49 7.88
N SER A 6 2.24 10.10 7.23
CA SER A 6 2.89 10.84 6.16
C SER A 6 1.97 11.04 4.96
N PRO A 7 2.27 12.02 4.08
CA PRO A 7 1.52 12.21 2.85
C PRO A 7 1.47 10.94 1.97
N GLU A 8 2.56 10.18 1.93
CA GLU A 8 2.65 8.92 1.20
C GLU A 8 1.74 7.85 1.82
N GLU A 9 1.77 7.67 3.14
CA GLU A 9 0.91 6.72 3.86
C GLU A 9 -0.58 7.04 3.66
N LYS A 10 -0.97 8.31 3.69
CA LYS A 10 -2.36 8.72 3.41
C LYS A 10 -2.80 8.38 1.99
N LYS A 11 -1.90 8.51 1.02
CA LYS A 11 -2.18 8.13 -0.38
C LYS A 11 -2.28 6.62 -0.54
N ILE A 12 -1.42 5.88 0.16
CA ILE A 12 -1.46 4.42 0.17
C ILE A 12 -2.76 3.92 0.81
N LEU A 13 -3.20 4.50 1.93
CA LEU A 13 -4.48 4.18 2.56
C LEU A 13 -5.66 4.34 1.58
N LYS A 14 -5.72 5.47 0.87
CA LYS A 14 -6.75 5.72 -0.17
C LYS A 14 -6.65 4.79 -1.38
N LEU A 15 -5.46 4.27 -1.67
CA LEU A 15 -5.27 3.30 -2.75
C LEU A 15 -5.77 1.93 -2.31
N VAL A 16 -5.51 1.53 -1.06
CA VAL A 16 -5.97 0.27 -0.46
C VAL A 16 -7.49 0.13 -0.53
N GLU A 17 -8.24 1.23 -0.33
CA GLU A 17 -9.70 1.27 -0.51
C GLU A 17 -10.18 0.77 -1.89
N LYS A 18 -9.33 0.85 -2.92
CA LYS A 18 -9.64 0.45 -4.30
C LYS A 18 -9.14 -0.94 -4.68
N VAL A 19 -8.36 -1.58 -3.81
CA VAL A 19 -7.81 -2.92 -4.07
C VAL A 19 -8.94 -3.93 -4.00
N ILE A 20 -9.05 -4.77 -5.02
CA ILE A 20 -10.03 -5.87 -5.04
C ILE A 20 -9.42 -7.04 -4.26
N THR A 21 -9.73 -7.10 -2.97
CA THR A 21 -9.36 -8.16 -2.04
C THR A 21 -10.48 -8.35 -1.01
N ASP A 22 -10.39 -9.37 -0.18
CA ASP A 22 -11.37 -9.60 0.88
C ASP A 22 -11.34 -8.46 1.92
N ASP A 23 -12.52 -8.15 2.46
CA ASP A 23 -12.68 -7.01 3.37
C ASP A 23 -11.89 -7.17 4.67
N ALA A 24 -11.64 -8.41 5.12
CA ALA A 24 -10.87 -8.66 6.34
C ALA A 24 -9.39 -8.32 6.15
N THR A 25 -8.79 -8.75 5.04
CA THR A 25 -7.43 -8.39 4.66
C THR A 25 -7.28 -6.87 4.49
N ARG A 26 -8.24 -6.23 3.82
CA ARG A 26 -8.21 -4.78 3.62
C ARG A 26 -8.24 -4.00 4.93
N LYS A 27 -9.16 -4.35 5.82
CA LYS A 27 -9.25 -3.74 7.17
C LYS A 27 -7.98 -3.94 7.97
N THR A 28 -7.37 -5.12 7.89
CA THR A 28 -6.09 -5.41 8.55
C THR A 28 -5.01 -4.44 8.07
N TRP A 29 -4.90 -4.20 6.76
CA TRP A 29 -3.93 -3.23 6.24
C TRP A 29 -4.24 -1.79 6.67
N GLU A 30 -5.52 -1.39 6.65
CA GLU A 30 -5.93 -0.06 7.08
C GLU A 30 -5.61 0.19 8.57
N GLU A 31 -5.94 -0.77 9.44
CA GLU A 31 -5.66 -0.72 10.87
C GLU A 31 -4.16 -0.68 11.16
N GLU A 32 -3.36 -1.52 10.48
CA GLU A 32 -1.91 -1.52 10.58
C GLU A 32 -1.31 -0.17 10.17
N ILE A 33 -1.72 0.36 9.02
CA ILE A 33 -1.22 1.67 8.53
C ILE A 33 -1.61 2.78 9.52
N GLN A 34 -2.85 2.80 10.01
CA GLN A 34 -3.32 3.82 10.95
C GLN A 34 -2.63 3.74 12.32
N THR A 35 -2.31 2.53 12.79
CA THR A 35 -1.74 2.31 14.12
C THR A 35 -0.22 2.45 14.13
N ASN A 36 0.45 1.83 13.15
CA ASN A 36 1.90 1.65 13.14
C ASN A 36 2.60 2.46 12.03
N GLY A 37 1.84 3.08 11.12
CA GLY A 37 2.37 3.57 9.85
C GLY A 37 2.55 2.44 8.85
N LEU A 38 3.02 2.75 7.65
CA LEU A 38 3.31 1.71 6.67
C LEU A 38 4.56 0.93 7.10
N THR A 39 4.48 -0.40 7.05
CA THR A 39 5.64 -1.29 7.25
C THR A 39 6.01 -1.99 5.94
N GLU A 40 7.22 -2.53 5.86
CA GLU A 40 7.65 -3.32 4.69
C GLU A 40 6.80 -4.60 4.53
N GLU A 41 6.35 -5.19 5.63
CA GLU A 41 5.49 -6.37 5.62
C GLU A 41 4.11 -6.06 5.04
N THR A 42 3.47 -4.99 5.53
CA THR A 42 2.18 -4.52 5.01
C THR A 42 2.31 -4.12 3.54
N ALA A 43 3.41 -3.44 3.17
CA ALA A 43 3.65 -3.03 1.79
C ALA A 43 3.82 -4.22 0.84
N GLU A 44 4.54 -5.27 1.26
CA GLU A 44 4.71 -6.48 0.45
C GLU A 44 3.40 -7.29 0.35
N SER A 45 2.60 -7.32 1.42
CA SER A 45 1.28 -7.97 1.41
C SER A 45 0.34 -7.32 0.37
N ILE A 46 0.26 -5.98 0.37
CA ILE A 46 -0.53 -5.22 -0.62
C ILE A 46 0.03 -5.43 -2.03
N ARG A 47 1.36 -5.39 -2.20
CA ARG A 47 2.01 -5.65 -3.50
C ARG A 47 1.62 -7.02 -4.05
N LYS A 48 1.66 -8.05 -3.21
CA LYS A 48 1.29 -9.42 -3.58
C LYS A 48 -0.14 -9.47 -4.08
N ALA A 49 -1.08 -8.91 -3.32
CA ALA A 49 -2.49 -8.85 -3.72
C ALA A 49 -2.71 -8.15 -5.07
N LEU A 50 -2.00 -7.05 -5.33
CA LEU A 50 -2.07 -6.34 -6.62
C LEU A 50 -1.37 -7.10 -7.76
N SER A 51 -0.36 -7.92 -7.47
CA SER A 51 0.37 -8.71 -8.48
C SER A 51 -0.29 -10.04 -8.81
N THR A 52 -1.10 -10.59 -7.90
CA THR A 52 -1.83 -11.83 -8.12
C THR A 52 -3.00 -11.58 -9.05
N VAL A 53 -3.10 -12.38 -10.13
CA VAL A 53 -4.21 -12.37 -11.07
C VAL A 53 -5.31 -13.29 -10.51
N PRO A 54 -6.52 -12.78 -10.21
CA PRO A 54 -7.64 -13.63 -9.82
C PRO A 54 -8.08 -14.54 -10.98
N GLU A 55 -8.49 -15.77 -10.68
CA GLU A 55 -9.09 -16.64 -11.69
C GLU A 55 -10.39 -16.03 -12.24
N GLY A 56 -10.51 -15.97 -13.57
CA GLY A 56 -11.68 -15.39 -14.23
C GLY A 56 -11.72 -13.85 -14.26
N GLU A 57 -10.60 -13.18 -13.96
CA GLU A 57 -10.47 -11.72 -14.09
C GLU A 57 -10.78 -11.28 -15.54
N GLN A 58 -11.67 -10.29 -15.69
CA GLN A 58 -11.95 -9.65 -16.98
C GLN A 58 -10.82 -8.67 -17.34
N GLU A 59 -10.56 -8.47 -18.64
CA GLU A 59 -9.51 -7.57 -19.15
C GLU A 59 -9.60 -6.14 -18.55
N THR A 60 -10.81 -5.62 -18.35
CA THR A 60 -11.04 -4.29 -17.74
C THR A 60 -10.60 -4.23 -16.27
N ALA A 61 -10.80 -5.32 -15.52
CA ALA A 61 -10.36 -5.45 -14.14
C ALA A 61 -8.83 -5.62 -14.06
N GLU A 62 -8.23 -6.39 -14.98
CA GLU A 62 -6.79 -6.54 -15.12
C GLU A 62 -6.09 -5.19 -15.35
N MET A 63 -6.60 -4.37 -16.28
CA MET A 63 -6.07 -3.04 -16.53
C MET A 63 -6.17 -2.13 -15.30
N GLY A 64 -7.28 -2.22 -14.55
CA GLY A 64 -7.47 -1.51 -13.29
C GLY A 64 -6.44 -1.90 -12.24
N ARG A 65 -6.25 -3.20 -12.02
CA ARG A 65 -5.26 -3.75 -11.09
C ARG A 65 -3.83 -3.37 -11.48
N GLY A 66 -3.49 -3.44 -12.77
CA GLY A 66 -2.18 -3.01 -13.29
C GLY A 66 -1.88 -1.54 -13.01
N ARG A 67 -2.87 -0.64 -13.20
CA ARG A 67 -2.74 0.78 -12.85
C ARG A 67 -2.52 0.99 -11.36
N LEU A 68 -3.29 0.30 -10.52
CA LEU A 68 -3.13 0.35 -9.07
C LEU A 68 -1.75 -0.15 -8.64
N LEU A 69 -1.23 -1.22 -9.24
CA LEU A 69 0.10 -1.74 -8.95
C LEU A 69 1.21 -0.73 -9.28
N ILE A 70 1.12 -0.04 -10.41
CA ILE A 70 2.09 0.99 -10.81
C ILE A 70 2.06 2.18 -9.83
N GLU A 71 0.85 2.66 -9.50
CA GLU A 71 0.66 3.76 -8.56
C GLU A 71 1.19 3.39 -7.17
N PHE A 72 0.83 2.20 -6.67
CA PHE A 72 1.27 1.67 -5.39
C PHE A 72 2.81 1.55 -5.33
N THR A 73 3.43 0.96 -6.37
CA THR A 73 4.89 0.83 -6.46
C THR A 73 5.58 2.18 -6.39
N THR A 74 5.00 3.21 -7.01
CA THR A 74 5.53 4.58 -6.98
C THR A 74 5.42 5.19 -5.59
N LEU A 75 4.29 5.02 -4.91
CA LEU A 75 4.07 5.51 -3.54
C LEU A 75 5.02 4.82 -2.55
N VAL A 76 5.17 3.49 -2.62
CA VAL A 76 6.09 2.74 -1.73
C VAL A 76 7.53 3.18 -1.92
N LYS A 77 7.99 3.38 -3.17
CA LYS A 77 9.35 3.90 -3.43
C LYS A 77 9.56 5.26 -2.76
N ARG A 78 8.62 6.19 -2.92
CA ARG A 78 8.69 7.52 -2.29
C ARG A 78 8.68 7.43 -0.77
N TRP A 79 7.80 6.60 -0.21
CA TRP A 79 7.76 6.35 1.23
C TRP A 79 9.10 5.81 1.74
N ARG A 80 9.69 4.79 1.09
CA ARG A 80 11.01 4.25 1.46
C ARG A 80 12.10 5.33 1.45
N PHE A 81 12.12 6.18 0.43
CA PHE A 81 13.09 7.28 0.36
C PHE A 81 12.90 8.28 1.51
N THR A 82 11.66 8.70 1.78
CA THR A 82 11.37 9.63 2.89
C THR A 82 11.69 9.00 4.24
N TYR A 83 11.39 7.71 4.42
CA TYR A 83 11.69 6.96 5.64
C TYR A 83 13.20 6.83 5.86
N GLN A 84 13.95 6.45 4.82
CA GLN A 84 15.40 6.33 4.89
C GLN A 84 16.07 7.69 5.13
N ALA A 85 15.62 8.77 4.47
CA ALA A 85 16.16 10.11 4.65
C ALA A 85 16.00 10.60 6.11
N LYS A 86 14.84 10.35 6.74
CA LYS A 86 14.61 10.66 8.16
C LYS A 86 15.54 9.90 9.10
N ASN A 87 15.88 8.66 8.74
CA ASN A 87 16.79 7.83 9.54
C ASN A 87 18.28 8.15 9.29
N PHE A 88 18.62 8.70 8.12
CA PHE A 88 19.98 9.09 7.77
C PHE A 88 20.45 10.34 8.55
N GLY A 89 19.59 11.34 8.73
CA GLY A 89 19.90 12.55 9.51
C GLY A 89 19.94 12.37 11.03
N ARG A 90 19.70 11.14 11.53
CA ARG A 90 19.77 10.77 12.95
C ARG A 90 21.05 10.01 13.33
N ARG A 91 21.97 9.81 12.39
CA ARG A 91 23.29 9.21 12.62
C ARG A 91 24.38 10.25 12.65
#